data_AF-A0AAU5R6K6-F1
#
_entry.id   AF-A0AAU5R6K6-F1
#
_cell.length_a   1.000
_cell.length_b   1.000
_cell.length_c   1.000
_cell.angle_alpha   90.00
_cell.angle_beta   90.00
_cell.angle_gamma   90.00
#
_symmetry.space_group_name_H-M   'P 1'
#
loop_
_entity.id
_entity.type
_entity.pdbx_description
1 polymer ?
#
loop_
_entity_poly.entity_id
_entity_poly.type
_entity_poly.pdbx_seq_one_letter_code
_entity_poly.pdbx_strand_id
1 'polypeptide(L)'
;MGAAIRHFTATGPGGQVFTVNIERDFRYDPYRDFLVCAHCDWSPSLLTTRKIIDMAGEHLATAHGADRGLAQQENESFRKARWVMLPLCAVLVIGLLAYYAQS
;
A
#
# COMPACT_ATOMS: atom_id res chain seq x y z
N MET A 1 -9.20 -7.88 -10.89
CA MET A 1 -9.16 -7.73 -9.42
C MET A 1 -8.21 -6.59 -9.12
N GLY A 2 -8.68 -5.50 -8.52
CA GLY A 2 -7.85 -4.32 -8.25
C GLY A 2 -6.83 -4.63 -7.14
N ALA A 3 -5.58 -4.17 -7.30
CA ALA A 3 -4.55 -4.31 -6.30
C ALA A 3 -4.97 -3.63 -4.97
N ALA A 4 -4.52 -4.17 -3.85
CA ALA A 4 -4.71 -3.52 -2.56
C ALA A 4 -4.07 -2.12 -2.62
N ILE A 5 -4.90 -1.10 -2.52
CA ILE A 5 -4.45 0.29 -2.58
C ILE A 5 -3.88 0.64 -1.21
N ARG A 6 -2.58 0.92 -1.16
CA ARG A 6 -1.84 1.32 0.04
C ARG A 6 -1.88 2.83 0.14
N HIS A 7 -2.57 3.32 1.16
CA HIS A 7 -2.69 4.72 1.47
C HIS A 7 -1.84 5.07 2.69
N PHE A 8 -1.07 6.14 2.58
CA PHE A 8 -0.29 6.68 3.68
C PHE A 8 -0.66 8.13 3.90
N THR A 9 -0.81 8.52 5.15
CA THR A 9 -1.09 9.90 5.54
C THR A 9 -0.01 10.42 6.50
N ALA A 10 0.30 11.70 6.39
CA ALA A 10 1.15 12.42 7.35
C ALA A 10 0.71 13.88 7.48
N THR A 11 1.07 14.51 8.59
CA THR A 11 0.71 15.89 8.90
C THR A 11 1.90 16.83 8.66
N GLY A 12 1.69 17.86 7.85
CA GLY A 12 2.67 18.91 7.56
C GLY A 12 2.51 20.17 8.41
N PRO A 13 3.14 21.28 7.99
CA PRO A 13 3.04 22.58 8.67
C PRO A 13 1.59 23.07 8.74
N GLY A 14 1.24 23.75 9.83
CA GLY A 14 -0.13 24.25 10.02
C GLY A 14 -1.20 23.17 10.26
N GLY A 15 -0.80 21.91 10.46
CA GLY A 15 -1.73 20.80 10.71
C GLY A 15 -2.40 20.24 9.46
N GLN A 16 -1.92 20.62 8.26
CA GLN A 16 -2.43 20.09 7.01
C GLN A 16 -2.12 18.59 6.88
N VAL A 17 -3.11 17.79 6.49
CA VAL A 17 -2.94 16.36 6.25
C VAL A 17 -2.63 16.13 4.77
N PHE A 18 -1.54 15.41 4.52
CA PHE A 18 -1.12 14.96 3.20
C PHE A 18 -1.38 13.46 3.09
N THR A 19 -1.78 13.04 1.89
CA THR A 19 -2.11 11.64 1.59
C THR A 19 -1.40 11.24 0.31
N VAL A 20 -0.79 10.05 0.33
CA VAL A 20 -0.19 9.44 -0.86
C VAL A 20 -0.70 8.00 -1.03
N ASN A 21 -0.94 7.64 -2.29
CA ASN A 21 -1.40 6.33 -2.72
C ASN A 21 -0.31 5.69 -3.58
N ILE A 22 0.27 4.57 -3.13
CA ILE A 22 1.44 4.00 -3.80
C ILE A 22 1.11 3.52 -5.22
N GLU A 23 0.02 2.79 -5.41
CA GLU A 23 -0.34 2.19 -6.69
C GLU A 23 -0.77 3.23 -7.73
N ARG A 24 -1.28 4.37 -7.30
CA ARG A 24 -1.76 5.46 -8.18
C ARG A 24 -0.69 6.53 -8.40
N ASP A 25 0.01 6.92 -7.33
CA ASP A 25 0.85 8.11 -7.31
C ASP A 25 2.30 7.79 -7.65
N PHE A 26 2.69 6.51 -7.65
CA PHE A 26 4.05 6.10 -8.00
C PHE A 26 4.08 5.22 -9.25
N ARG A 27 5.13 5.41 -10.05
CA ARG A 27 5.46 4.61 -11.22
C ARG A 27 6.81 3.93 -11.00
N TYR A 28 6.94 2.68 -11.42
CA TYR A 28 8.23 2.00 -11.39
C TYR A 28 9.12 2.46 -12.54
N ASP A 29 10.33 2.93 -12.24
CA ASP A 29 11.38 3.22 -13.22
C ASP A 29 12.26 1.99 -13.38
N PRO A 30 12.18 1.28 -14.53
CA PRO A 30 12.91 0.04 -14.76
C PRO A 30 14.42 0.22 -14.93
N TYR A 31 14.88 1.43 -15.25
CA TYR A 31 16.32 1.68 -15.46
C TYR A 31 17.05 1.94 -14.16
N ARG A 32 16.34 2.43 -13.14
CA ARG A 32 16.91 2.79 -11.84
C ARG A 32 16.48 1.86 -10.71
N ASP A 33 15.54 0.95 -10.99
CA ASP A 33 14.98 -0.04 -10.07
C ASP A 33 14.34 0.57 -8.81
N PHE A 34 13.60 1.67 -8.97
CA PHE A 34 12.85 2.29 -7.89
C PHE A 34 11.53 2.92 -8.35
N LEU A 35 10.68 3.26 -7.38
CA LEU A 35 9.43 3.98 -7.60
C LEU A 35 9.68 5.50 -7.66
N VAL A 36 9.04 6.18 -8.61
CA VAL A 36 9.06 7.63 -8.80
C VAL A 36 7.65 8.18 -8.65
N CYS A 37 7.49 9.26 -7.89
CA CYS A 37 6.21 9.93 -7.74
C CYS A 37 5.81 10.59 -9.06
N ALA A 38 4.65 10.22 -9.57
CA ALA A 38 4.07 10.72 -10.81
C ALA A 38 3.67 12.20 -10.78
N HIS A 39 3.57 12.79 -9.57
CA HIS A 39 3.06 14.15 -9.37
C HIS A 39 4.16 15.18 -9.13
N CYS A 40 5.28 14.78 -8.53
CA CYS A 40 6.36 15.68 -8.14
C CYS A 40 7.76 15.17 -8.52
N ASP A 41 7.85 14.08 -9.28
CA ASP A 41 9.09 13.44 -9.73
C ASP A 41 10.05 13.03 -8.62
N TRP A 42 9.56 13.01 -7.37
CA TRP A 42 10.33 12.56 -6.22
C TRP A 42 10.70 11.08 -6.37
N SER A 43 11.95 10.76 -6.03
CA SER A 43 12.46 9.39 -6.00
C SER A 43 13.15 9.11 -4.66
N PRO A 44 13.03 7.89 -4.12
CA PRO A 44 13.70 7.52 -2.87
C PRO A 44 15.21 7.50 -3.04
N SER A 45 15.93 7.75 -1.95
CA SER A 45 17.36 7.46 -1.93
C SER A 45 17.59 5.94 -1.96
N LEU A 46 18.46 5.46 -2.85
CA LEU A 46 18.79 4.02 -3.00
C LEU A 46 19.31 3.36 -1.71
N LEU A 47 19.69 4.16 -0.70
CA LEU A 47 20.33 3.71 0.53
C LEU A 47 19.35 3.45 1.68
N THR A 48 18.11 3.95 1.62
CA THR A 48 17.24 4.04 2.81
C THR A 48 15.97 3.18 2.75
N THR A 49 15.51 2.78 1.57
CA THR A 49 14.13 2.31 1.44
C THR A 49 14.01 0.80 1.25
N ARG A 50 13.99 0.05 2.37
CA ARG A 50 13.64 -1.40 2.34
C ARG A 50 12.14 -1.68 2.36
N LYS A 51 11.32 -0.73 2.85
CA LYS A 51 9.88 -0.91 2.99
C LYS A 51 9.12 0.26 2.37
N ILE A 52 7.94 -0.04 1.85
CA ILE A 52 7.08 0.94 1.17
C ILE A 52 6.54 2.02 2.14
N ILE A 53 6.36 1.68 3.42
CA ILE A 53 6.00 2.67 4.44
C ILE A 53 7.12 3.69 4.65
N ASP A 54 8.38 3.26 4.67
CA ASP A 54 9.54 4.14 4.83
C ASP A 54 9.66 5.07 3.62
N MET A 55 9.43 4.55 2.41
CA MET A 55 9.37 5.33 1.17
C MET A 55 8.30 6.41 1.24
N ALA A 56 7.08 6.03 1.63
CA ALA A 56 5.95 6.93 1.68
C ALA A 56 6.19 8.03 2.70
N GLY A 57 6.76 7.68 3.85
CA GLY A 57 7.18 8.63 4.88
C GLY A 57 8.26 9.60 4.38
N GLU A 58 9.30 9.09 3.74
CA GLU A 58 10.38 9.91 3.17
C GLU A 58 9.86 10.87 2.10
N HIS A 59 8.99 10.40 1.21
CA HIS A 59 8.30 11.22 0.22
C HIS A 59 7.48 12.34 0.88
N LEU A 60 6.61 11.99 1.83
CA LEU A 60 5.74 12.95 2.51
C LEU A 60 6.57 14.00 3.29
N ALA A 61 7.62 13.56 3.97
CA ALA A 61 8.50 14.46 4.73
C ALA A 61 9.30 15.40 3.83
N THR A 62 9.92 14.88 2.78
CA THR A 62 10.87 15.65 1.96
C THR A 62 10.21 16.47 0.86
N ALA A 63 9.17 15.93 0.20
CA ALA A 63 8.47 16.63 -0.88
C ALA A 63 7.38 17.58 -0.36
N HIS A 64 6.80 17.30 0.81
CA HIS A 64 5.64 18.02 1.32
C HIS A 64 5.81 18.58 2.75
N GLY A 65 6.96 18.37 3.40
CA GLY A 65 7.17 18.80 4.78
C GLY A 65 6.26 18.07 5.79
N ALA A 66 5.67 16.95 5.40
CA ALA A 66 4.72 16.17 6.20
C ALA A 66 5.44 15.01 6.91
N ASP A 67 6.10 15.34 8.01
CA ASP A 67 7.00 14.45 8.77
C ASP A 67 6.37 13.85 10.04
N ARG A 68 5.15 14.26 10.41
CA ARG A 68 4.49 13.83 11.65
C ARG A 68 3.32 12.88 11.43
N GLY A 69 3.20 11.89 12.31
CA GLY A 69 2.01 11.04 12.41
C GLY A 69 1.79 10.13 11.19
N LEU A 70 2.89 9.59 10.62
CA LEU A 70 2.81 8.66 9.49
C LEU A 70 1.92 7.47 9.85
N ALA A 71 0.82 7.30 9.11
CA ALA A 71 -0.11 6.21 9.29
C ALA A 71 -0.39 5.53 7.95
N GLN A 72 -0.38 4.20 7.96
CA GLN A 72 -0.88 3.40 6.85
C GLN A 72 -2.36 3.14 7.06
N GLN A 73 -3.19 3.62 6.16
CA GLN A 73 -4.59 3.21 6.07
C GLN A 73 -4.70 2.08 5.05
N GLU A 74 -4.99 0.87 5.52
CA GLU A 74 -5.55 -0.15 4.63
C GLU A 74 -6.90 0.32 4.12
N ASN A 75 -7.12 0.18 2.82
CA ASN A 75 -8.40 0.47 2.22
C ASN A 75 -9.48 -0.41 2.90
N GLU A 76 -10.43 0.19 3.61
CA GLU A 76 -11.42 -0.54 4.39
C GLU A 76 -12.24 -1.52 3.55
N SER A 77 -12.39 -1.22 2.26
CA SER A 77 -13.02 -2.10 1.28
C SER A 77 -12.25 -3.42 1.09
N PHE A 78 -10.91 -3.36 1.04
CA PHE A 78 -10.06 -4.54 0.94
C PHE A 78 -10.09 -5.35 2.23
N ARG A 79 -10.06 -4.69 3.39
CA ARG A 79 -10.24 -5.34 4.69
C ARG A 79 -11.58 -6.07 4.74
N LYS A 80 -12.69 -5.43 4.39
CA LYS A 80 -14.03 -6.06 4.36
C LYS A 80 -14.09 -7.22 3.35
N ALA A 81 -13.57 -7.04 2.14
CA ALA A 81 -13.54 -8.09 1.13
C ALA A 81 -12.74 -9.31 1.59
N ARG A 82 -11.59 -9.11 2.23
CA ARG A 82 -10.77 -10.18 2.80
C ARG A 82 -11.53 -10.99 3.86
N TRP A 83 -12.29 -10.31 4.73
CA TRP A 83 -13.11 -10.97 5.77
C TRP A 83 -14.23 -11.84 5.20
N VAL A 84 -14.75 -11.53 4.02
CA VAL A 84 -15.78 -12.35 3.35
C VAL A 84 -15.17 -13.46 2.50
N MET A 85 -14.11 -13.16 1.74
CA MET A 85 -13.53 -14.11 0.80
C MET A 85 -12.78 -15.25 1.50
N LEU A 86 -12.07 -14.98 2.61
CA LEU A 86 -11.33 -16.02 3.33
C LEU A 86 -12.21 -17.18 3.83
N PRO A 87 -13.34 -16.96 4.55
CA PRO A 87 -14.20 -18.05 4.97
C PRO A 87 -14.87 -18.74 3.79
N LEU A 88 -15.25 -18.00 2.73
CA LEU A 88 -15.83 -18.60 1.53
C LEU A 88 -14.85 -19.59 0.87
N CYS A 89 -13.59 -19.17 0.69
CA CYS A 89 -12.52 -20.03 0.18
C CYS A 89 -12.29 -21.23 1.10
N ALA A 90 -12.31 -21.04 2.42
CA ALA A 90 -12.13 -22.14 3.37
C ALA A 90 -13.22 -23.22 3.23
N VAL A 91 -14.49 -22.81 3.13
CA VAL A 91 -15.60 -23.74 2.90
C VAL A 91 -15.45 -24.49 1.58
N LEU A 92 -15.04 -23.80 0.52
CA LEU A 92 -14.77 -24.40 -0.80
C LEU A 92 -13.67 -25.46 -0.73
N VAL A 93 -12.55 -25.14 -0.06
CA VAL A 93 -11.42 -26.07 0.12
C VAL A 93 -11.85 -27.28 0.95
N ILE A 94 -12.60 -27.07 2.05
CA ILE A 94 -13.12 -28.17 2.88
C ILE A 94 -14.05 -29.08 2.06
N GLY A 95 -14.97 -28.49 1.28
CA GLY A 95 -15.87 -29.24 0.40
C GLY A 95 -15.13 -30.05 -0.65
N LEU A 96 -14.09 -29.47 -1.28
CA LEU A 96 -13.23 -30.18 -2.22
C LEU A 96 -12.49 -31.33 -1.54
N LEU A 97 -11.89 -31.12 -0.38
CA LEU A 97 -11.20 -32.17 0.38
C LEU A 97 -12.16 -33.30 0.77
N ALA A 98 -13.38 -32.97 1.22
CA ALA A 98 -14.38 -33.95 1.57
C ALA A 98 -14.86 -34.75 0.36
N TYR A 99 -14.99 -34.12 -0.81
CA TYR A 99 -15.32 -34.80 -2.07
C TYR A 99 -14.21 -35.78 -2.47
N TYR A 100 -12.96 -35.34 -2.47
CA TYR A 100 -11.80 -36.18 -2.79
C TYR A 100 -11.54 -37.29 -1.76
N ALA A 101 -11.94 -37.11 -0.50
CA ALA A 101 -11.81 -38.15 0.51
C ALA A 101 -12.88 -39.27 0.39
N GLN A 102 -13.96 -39.03 -0.35
CA GLN A 102 -15.07 -39.97 -0.57
C GLN A 102 -15.05 -40.64 -1.94
N SER A 103 -14.11 -40.25 -2.81
CA SER A 103 -13.89 -40.83 -4.15
C SER A 103 -12.64 -41.71 -4.17
#